data_AF-A0A419A5Q0-F1
#
_entry.id   AF-A0A419A5Q0-F1
#
_cell.length_a   1.000
_cell.length_b   1.000
_cell.length_c   1.000
_cell.angle_alpha   90.00
_cell.angle_beta   90.00
_cell.angle_gamma   90.00
#
_symmetry.space_group_name_H-M   'P 1'
#
loop_
_entity.id
_entity.type
_entity.pdbx_description
1 polymer ?
#
loop_
_entity_poly.entity_id
_entity_poly.type
_entity_poly.pdbx_seq_one_letter_code
_entity_poly.pdbx_strand_id
1 'polypeptide(L)'
;MTQTAPLSVSLSADEDLTAALARMLAAILRPGQTVLLDGPVGAGKTHFARALIRARQGEAAEDVPSPTFTLVQTYDDPMGTEIWHADLYRLTDPSELDELGLDEAQEGAICLIEWPDRLEALPEGALTVALSPLPDPGLRRITLSGRAQEWPDLPRLLRRAEFVAGAGWGAARVLPLAGDASARRYFRLQGAQGSAVLMDDQGGDGGGGTAPFLAMTDWLRGHGFGAPEILAQDAQAGLLLVQDLGDDLVARVLERQPAQAPAIYARITDFLVQLHRQPVPDFVAPLDGSAMAQQVGLFAEWYPQAAGAGAAAAGDAAAIAPLVARLHADLAADQPPVLSLRDFHAENLIWRGEDPLGVIDYQDAVSCHPAYDLVSALQDARRDVAPQIEADCIARYLAATGLEADRFRAAYALMGAQRNLRIIGIFTRLCLRDGKPRYLDFMPRVWGCLARDLAHPALAPLAAIVQALPAPGPAVIERIRRQCRP
;
A
#
# COMPACT_ATOMS: atom_id res chain seq x y z
N MET A 1 20.93 20.71 -20.09
CA MET A 1 19.92 19.71 -19.68
C MET A 1 19.93 18.64 -20.75
N THR A 2 20.39 17.44 -20.42
CA THR A 2 20.45 16.30 -21.36
C THR A 2 19.02 15.90 -21.72
N GLN A 3 18.61 16.12 -22.98
CA GLN A 3 17.38 15.52 -23.52
C GLN A 3 17.50 14.00 -23.40
N THR A 4 16.82 13.42 -22.42
CA THR A 4 16.64 11.98 -22.32
C THR A 4 15.70 11.55 -23.45
N ALA A 5 16.12 10.54 -24.22
CA ALA A 5 15.29 9.99 -25.29
C ALA A 5 13.92 9.53 -24.73
N PRO A 6 12.82 9.69 -25.48
CA PRO A 6 11.51 9.26 -25.03
C PRO A 6 11.49 7.73 -24.84
N LEU A 7 10.86 7.29 -23.75
CA LEU A 7 10.55 5.88 -23.54
C LEU A 7 9.43 5.51 -24.50
N SER A 8 9.63 4.46 -25.29
CA SER A 8 8.65 3.97 -26.25
C SER A 8 8.45 2.46 -26.08
N VAL A 9 7.19 2.04 -25.94
CA VAL A 9 6.80 0.63 -25.78
C VAL A 9 5.56 0.33 -26.62
N SER A 10 5.46 -0.89 -27.14
CA SER A 10 4.37 -1.27 -28.02
C SER A 10 3.79 -2.64 -27.66
N LEU A 11 2.51 -2.83 -27.98
CA LEU A 11 1.83 -4.12 -27.97
C LEU A 11 0.89 -4.28 -29.17
N SER A 12 0.45 -5.51 -29.41
CA SER A 12 -0.62 -5.82 -30.37
C SER A 12 -1.92 -6.03 -29.61
N ALA A 13 -2.95 -5.23 -29.89
CA ALA A 13 -4.22 -5.24 -29.18
C ALA A 13 -5.41 -5.35 -30.13
N ASP A 14 -6.43 -6.07 -29.68
CA ASP A 14 -7.80 -5.96 -30.19
C ASP A 14 -8.55 -4.79 -29.52
N GLU A 15 -9.84 -4.69 -29.79
CA GLU A 15 -10.71 -3.65 -29.22
C GLU A 15 -10.79 -3.73 -27.67
N ASP A 16 -10.81 -4.94 -27.12
CA ASP A 16 -10.97 -5.18 -25.68
C ASP A 16 -9.69 -4.81 -24.92
N LEU A 17 -8.52 -5.24 -25.41
CA LEU A 17 -7.23 -4.88 -24.82
C LEU A 17 -6.92 -3.38 -24.99
N THR A 18 -7.36 -2.77 -26.10
CA THR A 18 -7.30 -1.30 -26.27
C THR A 18 -8.08 -0.59 -25.16
N ALA A 19 -9.29 -1.05 -24.88
CA ALA A 19 -10.10 -0.48 -23.80
C ALA A 19 -9.52 -0.78 -22.42
N ALA A 20 -9.01 -1.99 -22.17
CA ALA A 20 -8.36 -2.34 -20.91
C ALA A 20 -7.13 -1.45 -20.62
N LEU A 21 -6.32 -1.16 -21.65
CA LEU A 21 -5.21 -0.23 -21.55
C LEU A 21 -5.67 1.18 -21.19
N ALA A 22 -6.74 1.67 -21.83
CA ALA A 22 -7.33 2.97 -21.52
C ALA A 22 -7.83 3.07 -20.07
N ARG A 23 -8.49 2.02 -19.56
CA ARG A 23 -8.96 1.94 -18.16
C ARG A 23 -7.80 1.90 -17.16
N MET A 24 -6.73 1.17 -17.47
CA MET A 24 -5.53 1.12 -16.62
C MET A 24 -4.79 2.47 -16.62
N LEU A 25 -4.74 3.16 -17.77
CA LEU A 25 -4.17 4.52 -17.85
C LEU A 25 -5.01 5.50 -17.04
N ALA A 26 -6.35 5.44 -17.15
CA ALA A 26 -7.27 6.29 -16.38
C ALA A 26 -6.99 6.26 -14.87
N ALA A 27 -6.62 5.10 -14.32
CA ALA A 27 -6.35 4.93 -12.89
C ALA A 27 -5.08 5.64 -12.40
N ILE A 28 -4.16 6.00 -13.29
CA ILE A 28 -2.87 6.61 -12.95
C ILE A 28 -2.70 8.05 -13.45
N LEU A 29 -3.64 8.54 -14.27
CA LEU A 29 -3.64 9.92 -14.76
C LEU A 29 -3.88 10.93 -13.63
N ARG A 30 -3.17 12.06 -13.74
CA ARG A 30 -3.25 13.19 -12.81
C ARG A 30 -3.73 14.45 -13.55
N PRO A 31 -4.33 15.40 -12.83
CA PRO A 31 -4.63 16.73 -13.37
C PRO A 31 -3.40 17.38 -14.04
N GLY A 32 -3.61 18.06 -15.16
CA GLY A 32 -2.56 18.70 -15.97
C GLY A 32 -1.81 17.76 -16.92
N GLN A 33 -2.18 16.47 -17.00
CA GLN A 33 -1.56 15.53 -17.92
C GLN A 33 -2.34 15.44 -19.24
N THR A 34 -1.59 15.43 -20.35
CA THR A 34 -2.13 15.34 -21.70
C THR A 34 -1.79 14.02 -22.37
N VAL A 35 -2.80 13.41 -23.01
CA VAL A 35 -2.69 12.20 -23.82
C VAL A 35 -3.02 12.55 -25.27
N LEU A 36 -2.07 12.30 -26.17
CA LEU A 36 -2.20 12.51 -27.61
C LEU A 36 -2.58 11.19 -28.26
N LEU A 37 -3.69 11.15 -28.99
CA LEU A 37 -4.20 9.98 -29.69
C LEU A 37 -3.88 10.12 -31.18
N ASP A 38 -2.87 9.39 -31.63
CA ASP A 38 -2.38 9.42 -33.01
C ASP A 38 -2.79 8.17 -33.79
N GLY A 39 -3.03 8.31 -35.08
CA GLY A 39 -3.35 7.21 -35.98
C GLY A 39 -4.42 7.55 -37.03
N PRO A 40 -4.58 6.72 -38.08
CA PRO A 40 -5.50 6.99 -39.17
C PRO A 40 -6.99 6.96 -38.74
N VAL A 41 -7.87 7.35 -39.66
CA VAL A 41 -9.33 7.21 -39.49
C VAL A 41 -9.66 5.73 -39.21
N GLY A 42 -10.51 5.47 -38.21
CA GLY A 42 -10.88 4.11 -37.83
C GLY A 42 -9.81 3.34 -37.03
N ALA A 43 -8.71 3.99 -36.61
CA ALA A 43 -7.67 3.34 -35.81
C ALA A 43 -8.10 2.98 -34.37
N GLY A 44 -9.21 3.54 -33.88
CA GLY A 44 -9.72 3.29 -32.53
C GLY A 44 -9.45 4.41 -31.50
N LYS A 45 -9.01 5.59 -31.94
CA LYS A 45 -8.74 6.75 -31.07
C LYS A 45 -9.91 7.12 -30.15
N THR A 46 -11.08 7.41 -30.72
CA THR A 46 -12.29 7.71 -29.93
C THR A 46 -12.72 6.55 -29.03
N HIS A 47 -12.49 5.30 -29.44
CA HIS A 47 -12.77 4.13 -28.59
C HIS A 47 -11.89 4.13 -27.34
N PHE A 48 -10.60 4.41 -27.50
CA PHE A 48 -9.67 4.58 -26.38
C PHE A 48 -10.10 5.74 -25.47
N ALA A 49 -10.40 6.92 -26.04
CA ALA A 49 -10.84 8.08 -25.28
C ALA A 49 -12.11 7.79 -24.47
N ARG A 50 -13.11 7.18 -25.10
CA ARG A 50 -14.37 6.77 -24.46
C ARG A 50 -14.14 5.81 -23.31
N ALA A 51 -13.32 4.77 -23.51
CA ALA A 51 -13.02 3.81 -22.46
C ALA A 51 -12.33 4.47 -21.25
N LEU A 52 -11.43 5.42 -21.50
CA LEU A 52 -10.74 6.19 -20.46
C LEU A 52 -11.71 7.10 -19.69
N ILE A 53 -12.49 7.93 -20.39
CA ILE A 53 -13.43 8.88 -19.78
C ILE A 53 -14.46 8.14 -18.92
N ARG A 54 -15.09 7.10 -19.48
CA ARG A 54 -16.08 6.29 -18.72
C ARG A 54 -15.47 5.62 -17.49
N ALA A 55 -14.19 5.22 -17.55
CA ALA A 55 -13.50 4.65 -16.39
C ALA A 55 -13.32 5.68 -15.26
N ARG A 56 -13.05 6.94 -15.59
CA ARG A 56 -12.98 8.04 -14.61
C ARG A 56 -14.36 8.34 -14.03
N GLN A 57 -15.37 8.54 -14.89
CA GLN A 57 -16.74 8.88 -14.49
C GLN A 57 -17.45 7.79 -13.67
N GLY A 58 -17.18 6.51 -13.92
CA GLY A 58 -17.77 5.41 -13.16
C GLY A 58 -19.29 5.32 -13.31
N GLU A 59 -20.03 5.35 -12.19
CA GLU A 59 -21.50 5.31 -12.20
C GLU A 59 -22.13 6.57 -12.80
N ALA A 60 -21.40 7.70 -12.81
CA ALA A 60 -21.81 8.94 -13.46
C ALA A 60 -21.49 8.94 -14.97
N ALA A 61 -21.06 7.81 -15.53
CA ALA A 61 -20.66 7.73 -16.93
C ALA A 61 -21.81 8.09 -17.86
N GLU A 62 -21.60 9.14 -18.64
CA GLU A 62 -22.52 9.57 -19.68
C GLU A 62 -22.14 8.97 -21.04
N ASP A 63 -22.89 9.34 -22.07
CA ASP A 63 -22.48 9.00 -23.42
C ASP A 63 -21.28 9.85 -23.83
N VAL A 64 -20.27 9.21 -24.44
CA VAL A 64 -19.01 9.86 -24.83
C VAL A 64 -18.91 9.74 -26.35
N PRO A 65 -19.61 10.60 -27.11
CA PRO A 65 -19.53 10.61 -28.56
C PRO A 65 -18.15 11.13 -29.01
N SER A 66 -17.84 10.96 -30.29
CA SER A 66 -16.66 11.64 -30.84
C SER A 66 -16.96 13.14 -30.96
N PRO A 67 -16.10 14.03 -30.44
CA PRO A 67 -16.29 15.47 -30.55
C PRO A 67 -15.91 16.02 -31.94
N THR A 68 -15.85 15.20 -33.00
CA THR A 68 -15.46 15.63 -34.35
C THR A 68 -16.17 16.89 -34.86
N PHE A 69 -17.43 17.13 -34.46
CA PHE A 69 -18.19 18.33 -34.86
C PHE A 69 -18.13 19.46 -33.84
N THR A 70 -18.04 19.15 -32.55
CA THR A 70 -17.96 20.16 -31.48
C THR A 70 -16.52 20.61 -31.23
N LEU A 71 -15.55 19.91 -31.84
CA LEU A 71 -14.09 19.97 -31.64
C LEU A 71 -13.64 19.62 -30.22
N VAL A 72 -14.33 20.10 -29.20
CA VAL A 72 -14.05 19.84 -27.78
C VAL A 72 -15.34 19.42 -27.07
N GLN A 73 -15.21 18.49 -26.12
CA GLN A 73 -16.22 18.19 -25.10
C GLN A 73 -15.54 18.05 -23.75
N THR A 74 -16.20 18.53 -22.70
CA THR A 74 -15.72 18.43 -21.31
C THR A 74 -16.57 17.44 -20.53
N TYR A 75 -15.92 16.76 -19.59
CA TYR A 75 -16.51 15.72 -18.78
C TYR A 75 -16.08 15.92 -17.33
N ASP A 76 -17.04 15.83 -16.40
CA ASP A 76 -16.74 15.89 -14.98
C ASP A 76 -16.04 14.60 -14.52
N ASP A 77 -14.94 14.75 -13.77
CA ASP A 77 -14.30 13.65 -13.09
C ASP A 77 -14.68 13.66 -11.60
N PRO A 78 -15.33 12.61 -11.07
CA PRO A 78 -15.63 12.49 -9.64
C PRO A 78 -14.41 12.61 -8.72
N MET A 79 -13.18 12.49 -9.24
CA MET A 79 -11.94 12.73 -8.52
C MET A 79 -11.56 14.22 -8.38
N GLY A 80 -12.41 15.15 -8.82
CA GLY A 80 -12.25 16.59 -8.61
C GLY A 80 -11.41 17.31 -9.68
N THR A 81 -11.48 16.85 -10.93
CA THR A 81 -10.84 17.50 -12.09
C THR A 81 -11.82 17.47 -13.29
N GLU A 82 -11.45 18.10 -14.39
CA GLU A 82 -12.18 18.02 -15.65
C GLU A 82 -11.39 17.16 -16.64
N ILE A 83 -12.11 16.50 -17.55
CA ILE A 83 -11.50 15.80 -18.68
C ILE A 83 -11.95 16.50 -19.96
N TRP A 84 -10.98 16.94 -20.74
CA TRP A 84 -11.20 17.61 -22.02
C TRP A 84 -10.88 16.63 -23.14
N HIS A 85 -11.87 16.32 -23.97
CA HIS A 85 -11.70 15.49 -25.17
C HIS A 85 -11.78 16.37 -26.40
N ALA A 86 -10.66 16.52 -27.09
CA ALA A 86 -10.55 17.28 -28.33
C ALA A 86 -10.34 16.34 -29.54
N ASP A 87 -11.04 16.61 -30.63
CA ASP A 87 -10.83 15.97 -31.94
C ASP A 87 -10.56 17.05 -32.98
N LEU A 88 -9.28 17.17 -33.36
CA LEU A 88 -8.80 18.23 -34.24
C LEU A 88 -8.88 17.86 -35.72
N TYR A 89 -9.50 16.72 -36.09
CA TYR A 89 -9.52 16.23 -37.47
C TYR A 89 -10.00 17.26 -38.51
N ARG A 90 -10.96 18.10 -38.10
CA ARG A 90 -11.62 19.09 -38.95
C ARG A 90 -11.02 20.48 -38.88
N LEU A 91 -10.01 20.68 -38.05
CA LEU A 91 -9.35 21.96 -37.92
C LEU A 91 -8.62 22.28 -39.23
N THR A 92 -8.98 23.40 -39.86
CA THR A 92 -8.41 23.83 -41.14
C THR A 92 -7.44 24.99 -41.00
N ASP A 93 -7.61 25.82 -39.97
CA ASP A 93 -6.75 26.96 -39.68
C ASP A 93 -6.17 26.81 -38.26
N PRO A 94 -4.84 26.82 -38.07
CA PRO A 94 -4.21 26.73 -36.76
C PRO A 94 -4.67 27.81 -35.76
N SER A 95 -5.09 28.99 -36.23
CA SER A 95 -5.58 30.06 -35.35
C SER A 95 -6.89 29.71 -34.63
N GLU A 96 -7.63 28.70 -35.09
CA GLU A 96 -8.81 28.19 -34.40
C GLU A 96 -8.45 27.46 -33.09
N LEU A 97 -7.18 27.04 -32.89
CA LEU A 97 -6.73 26.37 -31.64
C LEU A 97 -6.85 27.28 -30.42
N ASP A 98 -6.53 28.57 -30.58
CA ASP A 98 -6.56 29.56 -29.49
C ASP A 98 -7.99 29.71 -28.94
N GLU A 99 -9.01 29.53 -29.77
CA GLU A 99 -10.42 29.61 -29.37
C GLU A 99 -10.91 28.36 -28.63
N LEU A 100 -10.19 27.23 -28.73
CA LEU A 100 -10.56 25.97 -28.07
C LEU A 100 -10.23 25.94 -26.58
N GLY A 101 -9.41 26.88 -26.08
CA GLY A 101 -9.01 26.94 -24.66
C GLY A 101 -8.17 25.76 -24.18
N LEU A 102 -7.51 25.04 -25.10
CA LEU A 102 -6.74 23.85 -24.78
C LEU A 102 -5.50 24.17 -23.92
N ASP A 103 -4.93 25.35 -24.06
CA ASP A 103 -3.76 25.76 -23.30
C ASP A 103 -4.11 26.01 -21.83
N GLU A 104 -5.22 26.70 -21.54
CA GLU A 104 -5.68 26.85 -20.16
C GLU A 104 -6.12 25.51 -19.56
N ALA A 105 -6.77 24.65 -20.35
CA ALA A 105 -7.18 23.32 -19.89
C ALA A 105 -5.97 22.47 -19.46
N GLN A 106 -4.85 22.53 -20.19
CA GLN A 106 -3.65 21.77 -19.86
C GLN A 106 -3.00 22.14 -18.51
N GLU A 107 -3.32 23.31 -17.94
CA GLU A 107 -2.79 23.71 -16.63
C GLU A 107 -3.40 22.93 -15.46
N GLY A 108 -4.62 22.39 -15.62
CA GLY A 108 -5.37 21.80 -14.51
C GLY A 108 -6.32 20.64 -14.84
N ALA A 109 -6.66 20.43 -16.11
CA ALA A 109 -7.53 19.34 -16.58
C ALA A 109 -6.70 18.15 -17.10
N ILE A 110 -7.37 17.02 -17.31
CA ILE A 110 -6.83 15.91 -18.10
C ILE A 110 -7.24 16.13 -19.55
N CYS A 111 -6.28 16.23 -20.47
CA CYS A 111 -6.57 16.47 -21.88
C CYS A 111 -6.36 15.22 -22.72
N LEU A 112 -7.35 14.83 -23.52
CA LEU A 112 -7.28 13.80 -24.55
C LEU A 112 -7.41 14.47 -25.92
N ILE A 113 -6.34 14.46 -26.71
CA ILE A 113 -6.32 15.17 -28.00
C ILE A 113 -6.15 14.16 -29.14
N GLU A 114 -7.17 13.98 -29.97
CA GLU A 114 -7.09 13.24 -31.22
C GLU A 114 -6.52 14.14 -32.33
N TRP A 115 -5.73 13.54 -33.23
CA TRP A 115 -5.07 14.23 -34.35
C TRP A 115 -4.06 15.31 -33.90
N PRO A 116 -3.05 14.91 -33.10
CA PRO A 116 -2.07 15.84 -32.56
C PRO A 116 -1.21 16.51 -33.65
N ASP A 117 -1.21 16.01 -34.88
CA ASP A 117 -0.55 16.61 -36.05
C ASP A 117 -1.14 17.97 -36.46
N ARG A 118 -2.32 18.31 -35.92
CA ARG A 118 -2.98 19.61 -36.12
C ARG A 118 -2.56 20.67 -35.13
N LEU A 119 -1.85 20.29 -34.06
CA LEU A 119 -1.28 21.25 -33.11
C LEU A 119 -0.04 21.92 -33.71
N GLU A 120 0.15 23.20 -33.42
CA GLU A 120 1.38 23.92 -33.81
C GLU A 120 2.62 23.36 -33.09
N ALA A 121 2.44 22.97 -31.82
CA ALA A 121 3.44 22.32 -31.01
C ALA A 121 2.80 21.24 -30.12
N LEU A 122 3.50 20.12 -29.94
CA LEU A 122 3.03 19.08 -29.02
C LEU A 122 3.24 19.52 -27.57
N PRO A 123 2.23 19.35 -26.69
CA PRO A 123 2.35 19.70 -25.28
C PRO A 123 3.55 19.02 -24.61
N GLU A 124 4.30 19.79 -23.83
CA GLU A 124 5.48 19.30 -23.15
C GLU A 124 5.11 18.21 -22.13
N GLY A 125 5.81 17.07 -22.18
CA GLY A 125 5.55 15.97 -21.25
C GLY A 125 4.33 15.11 -21.57
N ALA A 126 3.60 15.39 -22.66
CA ALA A 126 2.46 14.58 -23.07
C ALA A 126 2.82 13.11 -23.37
N LEU A 127 1.85 12.23 -23.15
CA LEU A 127 1.91 10.83 -23.57
C LEU A 127 1.31 10.68 -24.96
N THR A 128 2.06 10.18 -25.92
CA THR A 128 1.52 9.78 -27.22
C THR A 128 1.08 8.33 -27.21
N VAL A 129 -0.18 8.07 -27.53
CA VAL A 129 -0.77 6.76 -27.82
C VAL A 129 -0.99 6.68 -29.33
N ALA A 130 -0.08 6.02 -30.04
CA ALA A 130 -0.19 5.84 -31.49
C ALA A 130 -0.86 4.48 -31.80
N LEU A 131 -1.95 4.49 -32.57
CA LEU A 131 -2.71 3.31 -32.99
C LEU A 131 -2.51 3.07 -34.49
N SER A 132 -1.82 2.00 -34.84
CA SER A 132 -1.57 1.62 -36.24
C SER A 132 -2.27 0.30 -36.60
N PRO A 133 -2.96 0.21 -37.75
CA PRO A 133 -3.56 -1.04 -38.20
C PRO A 133 -2.51 -2.13 -38.43
N LEU A 134 -2.88 -3.38 -38.14
CA LEU A 134 -2.08 -4.57 -38.45
C LEU A 134 -2.74 -5.37 -39.58
N PRO A 135 -2.05 -6.38 -40.16
CA PRO A 135 -2.62 -7.22 -41.22
C PRO A 135 -3.91 -7.93 -40.79
N ASP A 136 -4.05 -8.28 -39.51
CA ASP A 136 -5.31 -8.72 -38.95
C ASP A 136 -6.21 -7.49 -38.71
N PRO A 137 -7.39 -7.41 -39.35
CA PRO A 137 -8.28 -6.25 -39.25
C PRO A 137 -8.84 -6.03 -37.83
N GLY A 138 -8.83 -7.05 -36.97
CA GLY A 138 -9.22 -6.92 -35.56
C GLY A 138 -8.12 -6.34 -34.68
N LEU A 139 -6.86 -6.29 -35.15
CA LEU A 139 -5.71 -5.93 -34.34
C LEU A 139 -5.12 -4.57 -34.72
N ARG A 140 -4.57 -3.89 -33.72
CA ARG A 140 -3.82 -2.64 -33.82
C ARG A 140 -2.49 -2.81 -33.09
N ARG A 141 -1.42 -2.22 -33.64
CA ARG A 141 -0.23 -1.93 -32.85
C ARG A 141 -0.49 -0.65 -32.09
N ILE A 142 -0.50 -0.73 -30.77
CA ILE A 142 -0.54 0.44 -29.89
C ILE A 142 0.89 0.71 -29.42
N THR A 143 1.37 1.93 -29.64
CA THR A 143 2.68 2.39 -29.15
C THR A 143 2.47 3.54 -28.18
N LEU A 144 2.97 3.40 -26.96
CA LEU A 144 3.03 4.45 -25.97
C LEU A 144 4.42 5.10 -25.99
N SER A 145 4.47 6.41 -26.17
CA SER A 145 5.72 7.18 -26.19
C SER A 145 5.62 8.42 -25.32
N GLY A 146 6.59 8.62 -24.41
CA GLY A 146 6.63 9.78 -23.53
C GLY A 146 8.00 9.96 -22.87
N ARG A 147 8.26 11.10 -22.26
CA ARG A 147 9.51 11.33 -21.52
C ARG A 147 9.56 10.40 -20.31
N ALA A 148 10.67 9.69 -20.10
CA ALA A 148 10.81 8.72 -19.01
C ALA A 148 10.64 9.33 -17.62
N GLN A 149 10.94 10.63 -17.45
CA GLN A 149 10.74 11.34 -16.18
C GLN A 149 9.26 11.55 -15.85
N GLU A 150 8.42 11.83 -16.86
CA GLU A 150 6.98 12.02 -16.71
C GLU A 150 6.23 10.69 -16.70
N TRP A 151 6.69 9.73 -17.50
CA TRP A 151 6.06 8.43 -17.72
C TRP A 151 7.02 7.26 -17.48
N PRO A 152 7.57 7.10 -16.26
CA PRO A 152 8.51 6.01 -15.98
C PRO A 152 7.87 4.62 -16.03
N ASP A 153 6.53 4.55 -15.95
CA ASP A 153 5.77 3.31 -15.73
C ASP A 153 5.13 2.74 -17.01
N LEU A 154 5.46 3.25 -18.21
CA LEU A 154 4.80 2.79 -19.45
C LEU A 154 4.94 1.28 -19.69
N PRO A 155 6.13 0.65 -19.63
CA PRO A 155 6.24 -0.80 -19.82
C PRO A 155 5.34 -1.57 -18.85
N ARG A 156 5.20 -1.07 -17.62
CA ARG A 156 4.39 -1.71 -16.58
C ARG A 156 2.90 -1.53 -16.82
N LEU A 157 2.46 -0.36 -17.29
CA LEU A 157 1.09 -0.09 -17.69
C LEU A 157 0.60 -1.12 -18.73
N LEU A 158 1.42 -1.43 -19.74
CA LEU A 158 1.11 -2.44 -20.75
C LEU A 158 0.93 -3.83 -20.13
N ARG A 159 1.88 -4.24 -19.27
CA ARG A 159 1.81 -5.54 -18.59
C ARG A 159 0.57 -5.69 -17.72
N ARG A 160 0.19 -4.65 -16.98
CA ARG A 160 -1.05 -4.66 -16.17
C ARG A 160 -2.29 -4.82 -17.06
N ALA A 161 -2.35 -4.10 -18.18
CA ALA A 161 -3.48 -4.20 -19.11
C ALA A 161 -3.60 -5.60 -19.75
N GLU A 162 -2.49 -6.16 -20.24
CA GLU A 162 -2.43 -7.52 -20.79
C GLU A 162 -2.89 -8.56 -19.77
N PHE A 163 -2.37 -8.48 -18.55
CA PHE A 163 -2.68 -9.42 -17.47
C PHE A 163 -4.16 -9.36 -17.06
N VAL A 164 -4.69 -8.15 -16.84
CA VAL A 164 -6.10 -7.95 -16.44
C VAL A 164 -7.05 -8.39 -17.56
N ALA A 165 -6.74 -8.08 -18.82
CA ALA A 165 -7.54 -8.54 -19.96
C ALA A 165 -7.51 -10.06 -20.09
N GLY A 166 -6.32 -10.67 -20.04
CA GLY A 166 -6.14 -12.13 -20.13
C GLY A 166 -6.79 -12.90 -18.98
N ALA A 167 -6.91 -12.28 -17.80
CA ALA A 167 -7.63 -12.84 -16.65
C ALA A 167 -9.16 -12.70 -16.74
N GLY A 168 -9.70 -12.11 -17.81
CA GLY A 168 -11.14 -11.90 -17.98
C GLY A 168 -11.68 -10.67 -17.23
N TRP A 169 -10.82 -9.73 -16.87
CA TRP A 169 -11.17 -8.48 -16.17
C TRP A 169 -10.94 -7.22 -17.03
N GLY A 170 -10.72 -7.37 -18.34
CA GLY A 170 -10.42 -6.26 -19.25
C GLY A 170 -11.49 -5.17 -19.30
N ALA A 171 -12.76 -5.52 -19.06
CA ALA A 171 -13.89 -4.60 -19.01
C ALA A 171 -14.06 -3.87 -17.65
N ALA A 172 -13.32 -4.27 -16.61
CA ALA A 172 -13.48 -3.73 -15.27
C ALA A 172 -12.97 -2.29 -15.16
N ARG A 173 -13.68 -1.46 -14.40
CA ARG A 173 -13.18 -0.15 -13.96
C ARG A 173 -12.01 -0.37 -13.01
N VAL A 174 -10.95 0.41 -13.19
CA VAL A 174 -9.71 0.31 -12.39
C VAL A 174 -9.64 1.53 -11.48
N LEU A 175 -9.51 1.30 -10.17
CA LEU A 175 -9.37 2.35 -9.15
C LEU A 175 -8.07 2.16 -8.37
N PRO A 176 -7.22 3.18 -8.21
CA PRO A 176 -6.04 3.07 -7.37
C PRO A 176 -6.44 2.87 -5.90
N LEU A 177 -5.77 1.96 -5.19
CA LEU A 177 -5.87 1.84 -3.74
C LEU A 177 -4.65 2.51 -3.09
N ALA A 178 -4.87 3.25 -2.01
CA ALA A 178 -3.80 3.93 -1.30
C ALA A 178 -2.81 2.92 -0.67
N GLY A 179 -1.51 3.11 -0.92
CA GLY A 179 -0.44 2.36 -0.26
C GLY A 179 0.29 3.24 0.76
N ASP A 180 0.58 2.71 1.96
CA ASP A 180 1.11 3.54 3.06
C ASP A 180 2.63 3.81 2.94
N ALA A 181 3.41 2.82 2.48
CA ALA A 181 4.86 3.00 2.32
C ALA A 181 5.59 2.00 1.40
N SER A 182 4.95 0.94 0.94
CA SER A 182 5.60 -0.11 0.15
C SER A 182 5.82 0.29 -1.32
N ALA A 183 6.75 -0.38 -2.00
CA ALA A 183 6.92 -0.26 -3.45
C ALA A 183 5.78 -0.93 -4.25
N ARG A 184 4.98 -1.77 -3.60
CA ARG A 184 3.85 -2.49 -4.20
C ARG A 184 2.72 -1.52 -4.51
N ARG A 185 2.04 -1.75 -5.63
CA ARG A 185 0.86 -0.97 -6.03
C ARG A 185 -0.36 -1.86 -6.06
N TYR A 186 -1.49 -1.30 -5.65
CA TYR A 186 -2.76 -1.99 -5.59
C TYR A 186 -3.81 -1.22 -6.38
N PHE A 187 -4.59 -1.95 -7.17
CA PHE A 187 -5.71 -1.38 -7.90
C PHE A 187 -6.95 -2.24 -7.65
N ARG A 188 -8.05 -1.63 -7.24
CA ARG A 188 -9.34 -2.30 -7.20
C ARG A 188 -9.93 -2.35 -8.60
N LEU A 189 -10.35 -3.53 -9.02
CA LEU A 189 -11.10 -3.77 -10.24
C LEU A 189 -12.57 -3.92 -9.89
N GLN A 190 -13.45 -3.19 -10.58
CA GLN A 190 -14.90 -3.29 -10.43
C GLN A 190 -15.50 -3.71 -11.78
N GLY A 191 -16.05 -4.93 -11.84
CA GLY A 191 -16.63 -5.50 -13.05
C GLY A 191 -17.98 -6.16 -12.80
N ALA A 192 -18.58 -6.71 -13.87
CA ALA A 192 -19.88 -7.38 -13.77
C ALA A 192 -19.85 -8.64 -12.87
N GLN A 193 -18.69 -9.28 -12.75
CA GLN A 193 -18.45 -10.42 -11.86
C GLN A 193 -18.17 -10.04 -10.40
N GLY A 194 -18.24 -8.76 -10.04
CA GLY A 194 -17.93 -8.25 -8.70
C GLY A 194 -16.62 -7.48 -8.67
N SER A 195 -15.90 -7.53 -7.54
CA SER A 195 -14.64 -6.82 -7.37
C SER A 195 -13.45 -7.75 -7.12
N ALA A 196 -12.28 -7.28 -7.54
CA ALA A 196 -10.99 -7.93 -7.32
C ALA A 196 -9.92 -6.86 -7.05
N VAL A 197 -8.77 -7.29 -6.54
CA VAL A 197 -7.61 -6.42 -6.33
C VAL A 197 -6.45 -6.91 -7.21
N LEU A 198 -5.98 -6.05 -8.10
CA LEU A 198 -4.72 -6.23 -8.79
C LEU A 198 -3.58 -5.79 -7.87
N MET A 199 -2.71 -6.71 -7.52
CA MET A 199 -1.43 -6.44 -6.87
C MET A 199 -0.32 -6.42 -7.94
N ASP A 200 0.48 -5.36 -7.89
CA ASP A 200 1.67 -5.15 -8.71
C ASP A 200 2.89 -5.06 -7.77
N ASP A 201 3.66 -6.16 -7.70
CA ASP A 201 4.89 -6.27 -6.91
C ASP A 201 6.02 -6.85 -7.76
N GLN A 202 6.88 -5.96 -8.27
CA GLN A 202 8.03 -6.32 -9.10
C GLN A 202 9.20 -6.92 -8.31
N GLY A 203 9.13 -7.00 -6.98
CA GLY A 203 10.25 -7.41 -6.13
C GLY A 203 11.36 -6.36 -6.10
N GLY A 204 11.39 -5.53 -5.05
CA GLY A 204 12.49 -4.58 -4.79
C GLY A 204 13.61 -5.16 -3.92
N ASP A 205 14.55 -4.30 -3.51
CA ASP A 205 15.74 -4.59 -2.67
C ASP A 205 15.46 -5.27 -1.31
N GLY A 206 14.19 -5.54 -0.97
CA GLY A 206 13.73 -6.00 0.35
C GLY A 206 13.02 -7.36 0.39
N GLY A 207 12.80 -8.06 -0.73
CA GLY A 207 12.49 -9.50 -0.70
C GLY A 207 11.33 -10.02 -1.57
N GLY A 208 11.63 -11.07 -2.35
CA GLY A 208 10.75 -12.16 -2.78
C GLY A 208 9.75 -11.93 -3.92
N GLY A 209 9.39 -10.69 -4.24
CA GLY A 209 8.27 -10.41 -5.16
C GLY A 209 6.97 -11.02 -4.62
N THR A 210 6.17 -11.63 -5.48
CA THR A 210 4.87 -12.23 -5.10
C THR A 210 4.98 -13.55 -4.34
N ALA A 211 6.16 -14.19 -4.29
CA ALA A 211 6.30 -15.55 -3.76
C ALA A 211 5.99 -15.68 -2.25
N PRO A 212 6.48 -14.80 -1.36
CA PRO A 212 6.13 -14.87 0.07
C PRO A 212 4.61 -14.68 0.30
N PHE A 213 3.99 -13.79 -0.47
CA PHE A 213 2.55 -13.56 -0.41
C PHE A 213 1.78 -14.82 -0.84
N LEU A 214 2.13 -15.44 -1.97
CA LEU A 214 1.48 -16.66 -2.44
C LEU A 214 1.63 -17.82 -1.45
N ALA A 215 2.86 -18.09 -0.98
CA ALA A 215 3.13 -19.18 -0.04
C ALA A 215 2.32 -19.01 1.27
N MET A 216 2.26 -17.79 1.80
CA MET A 216 1.50 -17.53 3.02
C MET A 216 -0.02 -17.54 2.77
N THR A 217 -0.49 -17.10 1.60
CA THR A 217 -1.90 -17.16 1.20
C THR A 217 -2.39 -18.59 1.14
N ASP A 218 -1.66 -19.47 0.44
CA ASP A 218 -2.00 -20.89 0.31
C ASP A 218 -2.03 -21.57 1.67
N TRP A 219 -1.05 -21.28 2.53
CA TRP A 219 -1.00 -21.84 3.87
C TRP A 219 -2.19 -21.36 4.72
N LEU A 220 -2.48 -20.05 4.76
CA LEU A 220 -3.59 -19.50 5.56
C LEU A 220 -4.94 -20.08 5.12
N ARG A 221 -5.20 -20.12 3.82
CA ARG A 221 -6.43 -20.68 3.26
C ARG A 221 -6.54 -22.18 3.51
N GLY A 222 -5.44 -22.92 3.37
CA GLY A 222 -5.37 -24.35 3.67
C GLY A 222 -5.72 -24.69 5.12
N HIS A 223 -5.57 -23.74 6.05
CA HIS A 223 -5.93 -23.88 7.46
C HIS A 223 -7.22 -23.14 7.85
N GLY A 224 -8.00 -22.66 6.87
CA GLY A 224 -9.33 -22.05 7.09
C GLY A 224 -9.32 -20.58 7.52
N PHE A 225 -8.18 -19.88 7.42
CA PHE A 225 -8.12 -18.45 7.70
C PHE A 225 -8.56 -17.62 6.49
N GLY A 226 -9.11 -16.43 6.76
CA GLY A 226 -9.71 -15.54 5.76
C GLY A 226 -8.72 -14.77 4.88
N ALA A 227 -7.69 -15.43 4.34
CA ALA A 227 -6.81 -14.84 3.33
C ALA A 227 -7.51 -14.81 1.95
N PRO A 228 -7.26 -13.78 1.11
CA PRO A 228 -7.90 -13.62 -0.19
C PRO A 228 -7.59 -14.78 -1.14
N GLU A 229 -8.58 -15.18 -1.95
CA GLU A 229 -8.36 -16.12 -3.05
C GLU A 229 -7.45 -15.52 -4.14
N ILE A 230 -6.60 -16.37 -4.75
CA ILE A 230 -5.83 -16.00 -5.94
C ILE A 230 -6.67 -16.31 -7.18
N LEU A 231 -7.14 -15.28 -7.87
CA LEU A 231 -8.00 -15.39 -9.05
C LEU A 231 -7.20 -15.59 -10.33
N ALA A 232 -6.04 -14.94 -10.44
CA ALA A 232 -5.08 -15.12 -11.51
C ALA A 232 -3.67 -14.72 -11.03
N GLN A 233 -2.64 -15.27 -11.66
CA GLN A 233 -1.25 -14.94 -11.31
C GLN A 233 -0.33 -14.97 -12.53
N ASP A 234 0.57 -13.99 -12.58
CA ASP A 234 1.81 -14.00 -13.35
C ASP A 234 2.95 -13.67 -12.38
N ALA A 235 3.42 -14.69 -11.67
CA ALA A 235 4.45 -14.53 -10.65
C ALA A 235 5.80 -14.06 -11.23
N GLN A 236 6.09 -14.39 -12.50
CA GLN A 236 7.31 -13.93 -13.17
C GLN A 236 7.25 -12.43 -13.45
N ALA A 237 6.09 -11.92 -13.85
CA ALA A 237 5.86 -10.49 -13.98
C ALA A 237 5.57 -9.79 -12.64
N GLY A 238 5.38 -10.52 -11.53
CA GLY A 238 5.02 -9.92 -10.25
C GLY A 238 3.61 -9.32 -10.23
N LEU A 239 2.66 -9.95 -10.94
CA LEU A 239 1.27 -9.53 -11.02
C LEU A 239 0.36 -10.60 -10.43
N LEU A 240 -0.48 -10.22 -9.48
CA LEU A 240 -1.53 -11.08 -8.93
C LEU A 240 -2.87 -10.40 -9.06
N LEU A 241 -3.90 -11.17 -9.40
CA LEU A 241 -5.27 -10.78 -9.23
C LEU A 241 -5.86 -11.57 -8.07
N VAL A 242 -6.29 -10.88 -7.03
CA VAL A 242 -6.77 -11.49 -5.79
C VAL A 242 -8.19 -11.08 -5.47
N GLN A 243 -8.88 -11.88 -4.68
CA GLN A 243 -10.20 -11.56 -4.15
C GLN A 243 -10.17 -10.23 -3.41
N ASP A 244 -11.14 -9.37 -3.72
CA ASP A 244 -11.41 -8.19 -2.91
C ASP A 244 -12.19 -8.60 -1.66
N LEU A 245 -11.57 -8.44 -0.50
CA LEU A 245 -12.18 -8.77 0.78
C LEU A 245 -13.14 -7.66 1.29
N GLY A 246 -13.23 -6.53 0.58
CA GLY A 246 -14.11 -5.41 0.90
C GLY A 246 -13.44 -4.30 1.70
N ASP A 247 -14.25 -3.32 2.13
CA ASP A 247 -13.77 -2.06 2.74
C ASP A 247 -13.97 -1.96 4.25
N ASP A 248 -14.56 -2.98 4.86
CA ASP A 248 -14.87 -3.04 6.29
C ASP A 248 -13.63 -3.42 7.11
N LEU A 249 -12.54 -2.67 6.92
CA LEU A 249 -11.39 -2.71 7.81
C LEU A 249 -11.88 -2.57 9.26
N VAL A 250 -11.37 -3.41 10.15
CA VAL A 250 -11.75 -3.40 11.57
C VAL A 250 -11.58 -2.01 12.15
N ALA A 251 -10.54 -1.27 11.76
CA ALA A 251 -10.35 0.14 12.11
C ALA A 251 -11.58 1.01 11.78
N ARG A 252 -12.05 0.96 10.52
CA ARG A 252 -13.23 1.72 10.05
C ARG A 252 -14.54 1.25 10.70
N VAL A 253 -14.67 -0.04 10.97
CA VAL A 253 -15.84 -0.59 11.68
C VAL A 253 -15.87 -0.06 13.12
N LEU A 254 -14.74 -0.06 13.81
CA LEU A 254 -14.63 0.44 15.18
C LEU A 254 -14.80 1.95 15.30
N GLU A 255 -14.45 2.72 14.26
CA GLU A 255 -14.78 4.15 14.18
C GLU A 255 -16.27 4.41 14.07
N ARG A 256 -16.95 3.66 13.19
CA ARG A 256 -18.40 3.79 12.98
C ARG A 256 -19.20 3.21 14.14
N GLN A 257 -18.71 2.15 14.77
CA GLN A 257 -19.42 1.38 15.80
C GLN A 257 -18.50 1.00 16.97
N PRO A 258 -18.05 1.97 17.80
CA PRO A 258 -17.11 1.72 18.90
C PRO A 258 -17.59 0.68 19.92
N ALA A 259 -18.92 0.56 20.10
CA ALA A 259 -19.52 -0.43 21.00
C ALA A 259 -19.23 -1.90 20.61
N GLN A 260 -18.82 -2.16 19.36
CA GLN A 260 -18.42 -3.49 18.92
C GLN A 260 -17.00 -3.89 19.38
N ALA A 261 -16.21 -2.96 19.94
CA ALA A 261 -14.81 -3.21 20.28
C ALA A 261 -14.60 -4.49 21.12
N PRO A 262 -15.34 -4.74 22.22
CA PRO A 262 -15.14 -5.95 23.01
C PRO A 262 -15.35 -7.24 22.20
N ALA A 263 -16.39 -7.29 21.36
CA ALA A 263 -16.70 -8.47 20.55
C ALA A 263 -15.66 -8.69 19.43
N ILE A 264 -15.24 -7.62 18.76
CA ILE A 264 -14.23 -7.67 17.71
C ILE A 264 -12.88 -8.13 18.28
N TYR A 265 -12.41 -7.53 19.37
CA TYR A 265 -11.12 -7.90 19.97
C TYR A 265 -11.13 -9.31 20.59
N ALA A 266 -12.27 -9.76 21.13
CA ALA A 266 -12.43 -11.16 21.51
C ALA A 266 -12.24 -12.11 20.33
N ARG A 267 -12.81 -11.77 19.16
CA ARG A 267 -12.66 -12.58 17.94
C ARG A 267 -11.24 -12.55 17.37
N ILE A 268 -10.57 -11.40 17.42
CA ILE A 268 -9.15 -11.25 17.07
C ILE A 268 -8.28 -12.17 17.96
N THR A 269 -8.60 -12.23 19.26
CA THR A 269 -7.92 -13.12 20.20
C THR A 269 -8.18 -14.59 19.86
N ASP A 270 -9.43 -14.96 19.58
CA ASP A 270 -9.81 -16.32 19.20
C ASP A 270 -9.15 -16.75 17.88
N PHE A 271 -8.98 -15.81 16.92
CA PHE A 271 -8.21 -16.02 15.70
C PHE A 271 -6.76 -16.40 16.02
N LEU A 272 -6.08 -15.64 16.90
CA LEU A 272 -4.69 -15.93 17.27
C LEU A 272 -4.56 -17.26 18.01
N VAL A 273 -5.52 -17.60 18.88
CA VAL A 273 -5.55 -18.93 19.53
C VAL A 273 -5.62 -20.04 18.47
N GLN A 274 -6.43 -19.88 17.43
CA GLN A 274 -6.53 -20.86 16.35
C GLN A 274 -5.26 -20.91 15.49
N LEU A 275 -4.66 -19.75 15.18
CA LEU A 275 -3.41 -19.64 14.43
C LEU A 275 -2.27 -20.35 15.15
N HIS A 276 -2.11 -20.11 16.44
CA HIS A 276 -1.02 -20.67 17.24
C HIS A 276 -1.17 -22.18 17.54
N ARG A 277 -2.31 -22.79 17.21
CA ARG A 277 -2.48 -24.25 17.26
C ARG A 277 -1.96 -24.94 16.00
N GLN A 278 -1.70 -24.18 14.94
CA GLN A 278 -1.16 -24.72 13.69
C GLN A 278 0.37 -24.85 13.77
N PRO A 279 0.98 -25.79 13.01
CA PRO A 279 2.43 -25.87 12.91
C PRO A 279 3.01 -24.62 12.23
N VAL A 280 4.17 -24.17 12.68
CA VAL A 280 4.90 -23.09 12.00
C VAL A 280 5.38 -23.60 10.63
N PRO A 281 5.08 -22.90 9.52
CA PRO A 281 5.56 -23.29 8.20
C PRO A 281 7.09 -23.13 8.09
N ASP A 282 7.77 -24.10 7.46
CA ASP A 282 9.24 -24.13 7.34
C ASP A 282 9.85 -22.94 6.57
N PHE A 283 9.05 -22.29 5.71
CA PHE A 283 9.49 -21.12 4.93
C PHE A 283 9.47 -19.81 5.72
N VAL A 284 8.94 -19.81 6.94
CA VAL A 284 8.82 -18.63 7.78
C VAL A 284 10.10 -18.44 8.59
N ALA A 285 10.69 -17.24 8.50
CA ALA A 285 11.94 -16.94 9.20
C ALA A 285 11.72 -16.75 10.72
N PRO A 286 12.68 -17.15 11.57
CA PRO A 286 12.60 -16.88 12.99
C PRO A 286 12.81 -15.40 13.31
N LEU A 287 11.95 -14.87 14.17
CA LEU A 287 12.16 -13.62 14.89
C LEU A 287 12.58 -13.96 16.32
N ASP A 288 13.81 -14.45 16.47
CA ASP A 288 14.41 -14.74 17.78
C ASP A 288 14.99 -13.48 18.45
N GLY A 289 15.59 -13.64 19.63
CA GLY A 289 16.21 -12.54 20.36
C GLY A 289 17.30 -11.79 19.58
N SER A 290 18.05 -12.48 18.71
CA SER A 290 19.08 -11.87 17.87
C SER A 290 18.44 -11.02 16.76
N ALA A 291 17.45 -11.56 16.06
CA ALA A 291 16.70 -10.85 15.04
C ALA A 291 15.94 -9.63 15.62
N MET A 292 15.35 -9.77 16.81
CA MET A 292 14.70 -8.67 17.52
C MET A 292 15.68 -7.56 17.92
N ALA A 293 16.86 -7.93 18.40
CA ALA A 293 17.93 -6.99 18.73
C ALA A 293 18.40 -6.21 17.50
N GLN A 294 18.60 -6.89 16.36
CA GLN A 294 18.96 -6.25 15.10
C GLN A 294 17.91 -5.22 14.66
N GLN A 295 16.62 -5.56 14.77
CA GLN A 295 15.53 -4.65 14.40
C GLN A 295 15.48 -3.40 15.29
N VAL A 296 15.74 -3.54 16.60
CA VAL A 296 15.79 -2.41 17.53
C VAL A 296 17.03 -1.55 17.35
N GLY A 297 18.07 -2.03 16.65
CA GLY A 297 19.23 -1.22 16.27
C GLY A 297 18.86 0.09 15.58
N LEU A 298 17.76 0.10 14.81
CA LEU A 298 17.23 1.32 14.18
C LEU A 298 16.86 2.41 15.19
N PHE A 299 16.39 2.04 16.38
CA PHE A 299 16.10 3.01 17.43
C PHE A 299 17.37 3.73 17.85
N ALA A 300 18.41 2.98 18.23
CA ALA A 300 19.67 3.53 18.70
C ALA A 300 20.38 4.37 17.63
N GLU A 301 20.28 3.95 16.37
CA GLU A 301 20.87 4.65 15.23
C GLU A 301 20.17 5.99 14.94
N TRP A 302 18.83 6.01 14.92
CA TRP A 302 18.08 7.15 14.37
C TRP A 302 17.50 8.09 15.43
N TYR A 303 17.00 7.58 16.55
CA TYR A 303 16.17 8.37 17.47
C TYR A 303 16.96 9.26 18.46
N PRO A 304 17.91 8.74 19.28
CA PRO A 304 18.54 9.51 20.36
C PRO A 304 19.15 10.83 19.89
N GLN A 305 19.94 10.79 18.81
CA GLN A 305 20.61 11.98 18.28
C GLN A 305 19.60 12.99 17.70
N ALA A 306 18.63 12.50 16.92
CA ALA A 306 17.59 13.35 16.33
C ALA A 306 16.73 14.03 17.40
N ALA A 307 16.42 13.30 18.48
CA ALA A 307 15.67 13.77 19.63
C ALA A 307 16.46 14.76 20.52
N GLY A 308 17.78 14.87 20.33
CA GLY A 308 18.63 15.78 21.10
C GLY A 308 19.12 15.21 22.43
N ALA A 309 19.26 13.89 22.54
CA ALA A 309 19.89 13.25 23.70
C ALA A 309 21.35 13.73 23.86
N GLY A 310 21.81 13.85 25.11
CA GLY A 310 23.23 14.12 25.39
C GLY A 310 24.12 12.97 24.93
N ALA A 311 25.40 13.25 24.63
CA ALA A 311 26.32 12.28 24.03
C ALA A 311 26.44 10.96 24.83
N ALA A 312 26.43 11.04 26.17
CA ALA A 312 26.45 9.87 27.04
C ALA A 312 25.17 9.02 26.88
N ALA A 313 23.99 9.63 27.00
CA ALA A 313 22.71 8.92 26.86
C ALA A 313 22.50 8.34 25.45
N ALA A 314 22.96 9.05 24.41
CA ALA A 314 22.96 8.55 23.04
C ALA A 314 23.92 7.35 22.87
N GLY A 315 25.09 7.37 23.54
CA GLY A 315 26.01 6.23 23.59
C GLY A 315 25.42 5.03 24.31
N ASP A 316 24.74 5.24 25.44
CA ASP A 316 24.10 4.17 26.22
C ASP A 316 22.96 3.48 25.45
N ALA A 317 22.31 4.18 24.51
CA ALA A 317 21.28 3.58 23.65
C ALA A 317 21.80 2.40 22.81
N ALA A 318 23.11 2.33 22.53
CA ALA A 318 23.71 1.18 21.84
C ALA A 318 23.59 -0.13 22.64
N ALA A 319 23.43 -0.06 23.97
CA ALA A 319 23.25 -1.23 24.82
C ALA A 319 21.82 -1.81 24.76
N ILE A 320 20.86 -1.12 24.14
CA ILE A 320 19.46 -1.57 24.04
C ILE A 320 19.36 -2.90 23.28
N ALA A 321 19.97 -2.99 22.08
CA ALA A 321 19.91 -4.19 21.25
C ALA A 321 20.44 -5.46 21.98
N PRO A 322 21.67 -5.48 22.52
CA PRO A 322 22.17 -6.65 23.25
C PRO A 322 21.37 -6.94 24.54
N LEU A 323 20.75 -5.92 25.15
CA LEU A 323 19.87 -6.13 26.30
C LEU A 323 18.54 -6.80 25.90
N VAL A 324 17.93 -6.40 24.77
CA VAL A 324 16.73 -7.06 24.23
C VAL A 324 17.01 -8.54 23.94
N ALA A 325 18.15 -8.88 23.32
CA ALA A 325 18.51 -10.27 23.06
C ALA A 325 18.61 -11.09 24.36
N ARG A 326 19.22 -10.51 25.41
CA ARG A 326 19.34 -11.16 26.73
C ARG A 326 17.99 -11.35 27.41
N LEU A 327 17.18 -10.29 27.47
CA LEU A 327 15.84 -10.36 28.05
C LEU A 327 14.96 -11.36 27.30
N HIS A 328 15.11 -11.49 25.98
CA HIS A 328 14.41 -12.53 25.23
C HIS A 328 14.85 -13.93 25.68
N ALA A 329 16.15 -14.18 25.85
CA ALA A 329 16.65 -15.45 26.37
C ALA A 329 16.09 -15.77 27.76
N ASP A 330 15.99 -14.77 28.63
CA ASP A 330 15.52 -14.95 30.02
C ASP A 330 14.00 -15.12 30.13
N LEU A 331 13.23 -14.39 29.30
CA LEU A 331 11.78 -14.23 29.48
C LEU A 331 10.92 -14.97 28.46
N ALA A 332 11.47 -15.33 27.29
CA ALA A 332 10.67 -15.81 26.16
C ALA A 332 11.20 -17.11 25.51
N ALA A 333 12.49 -17.46 25.69
CA ALA A 333 13.11 -18.56 24.96
C ALA A 333 12.67 -19.97 25.39
N ASP A 334 12.00 -20.10 26.54
CA ASP A 334 11.48 -21.38 27.02
C ASP A 334 10.11 -21.75 26.41
N GLN A 335 9.47 -20.81 25.72
CA GLN A 335 8.23 -21.04 25.00
C GLN A 335 8.52 -21.38 23.53
N PRO A 336 7.99 -22.49 23.00
CA PRO A 336 8.07 -22.79 21.57
C PRO A 336 7.50 -21.64 20.71
N PRO A 337 8.20 -21.25 19.63
CA PRO A 337 7.70 -20.20 18.74
C PRO A 337 6.45 -20.67 18.00
N VAL A 338 5.60 -19.70 17.66
CA VAL A 338 4.39 -19.88 16.87
C VAL A 338 4.42 -18.97 15.65
N LEU A 339 3.52 -19.20 14.71
CA LEU A 339 3.36 -18.32 13.56
C LEU A 339 2.83 -16.96 14.01
N SER A 340 3.54 -15.89 13.65
CA SER A 340 3.14 -14.51 13.82
C SER A 340 3.01 -13.85 12.45
N LEU A 341 1.88 -13.20 12.21
CA LEU A 341 1.61 -12.41 11.00
C LEU A 341 2.29 -11.03 11.03
N ARG A 342 2.92 -10.68 12.16
CA ARG A 342 3.80 -9.53 12.41
C ARG A 342 3.09 -8.17 12.40
N ASP A 343 2.36 -7.85 11.34
CA ASP A 343 1.58 -6.62 11.18
C ASP A 343 0.07 -6.90 11.42
N PHE A 344 -0.21 -7.65 12.49
CA PHE A 344 -1.56 -8.07 12.88
C PHE A 344 -2.23 -6.99 13.73
N HIS A 345 -2.96 -6.08 13.09
CA HIS A 345 -3.66 -4.96 13.76
C HIS A 345 -4.92 -4.53 13.00
N ALA A 346 -5.72 -3.64 13.58
CA ALA A 346 -7.06 -3.29 13.08
C ALA A 346 -7.10 -2.76 11.62
N GLU A 347 -6.02 -2.19 11.12
CA GLU A 347 -5.89 -1.73 9.72
C GLU A 347 -5.61 -2.85 8.72
N ASN A 348 -5.18 -4.03 9.18
CA ASN A 348 -4.84 -5.18 8.34
C ASN A 348 -5.84 -6.34 8.51
N LEU A 349 -6.96 -6.07 9.18
CA LEU A 349 -8.04 -7.01 9.42
C LEU A 349 -9.34 -6.49 8.82
N ILE A 350 -10.08 -7.36 8.16
CA ILE A 350 -11.36 -7.04 7.53
C ILE A 350 -12.47 -7.78 8.27
N TRP A 351 -13.44 -7.02 8.76
CA TRP A 351 -14.63 -7.54 9.38
C TRP A 351 -15.60 -8.07 8.32
N ARG A 352 -16.01 -9.32 8.46
CA ARG A 352 -16.86 -10.01 7.48
C ARG A 352 -18.15 -10.59 8.09
N GLY A 353 -18.68 -9.94 9.13
CA GLY A 353 -19.86 -10.44 9.84
C GLY A 353 -19.55 -11.76 10.54
N GLU A 354 -20.27 -12.83 10.21
CA GLU A 354 -20.05 -14.17 10.80
C GLU A 354 -18.92 -14.97 10.11
N ASP A 355 -18.52 -14.59 8.89
CA ASP A 355 -17.42 -15.23 8.16
C ASP A 355 -16.07 -14.99 8.87
N PRO A 356 -15.08 -15.90 8.73
CA PRO A 356 -13.73 -15.70 9.25
C PRO A 356 -13.18 -14.30 8.97
N LEU A 357 -12.46 -13.73 9.93
CA LEU A 357 -11.81 -12.43 9.77
C LEU A 357 -10.95 -12.46 8.51
N GLY A 358 -11.17 -11.47 7.64
CA GLY A 358 -10.30 -11.24 6.51
C GLY A 358 -8.94 -10.75 7.00
N VAL A 359 -7.86 -11.28 6.44
CA VAL A 359 -6.49 -10.84 6.77
C VAL A 359 -5.78 -10.37 5.52
N ILE A 360 -5.04 -9.28 5.63
CA ILE A 360 -4.18 -8.73 4.58
C ILE A 360 -2.80 -8.42 5.17
N ASP A 361 -1.82 -8.16 4.29
CA ASP A 361 -0.47 -7.73 4.68
C ASP A 361 0.29 -8.73 5.60
N TYR A 362 0.18 -10.02 5.27
CA TYR A 362 0.75 -11.14 6.05
C TYR A 362 2.01 -11.75 5.43
N GLN A 363 2.49 -11.25 4.29
CA GLN A 363 3.63 -11.82 3.55
C GLN A 363 4.97 -11.71 4.31
N ASP A 364 5.03 -10.88 5.35
CA ASP A 364 6.19 -10.65 6.20
C ASP A 364 6.13 -11.45 7.52
N ALA A 365 5.31 -12.51 7.55
CA ALA A 365 5.13 -13.40 8.69
C ALA A 365 6.47 -14.00 9.17
N VAL A 366 6.53 -14.28 10.47
CA VAL A 366 7.72 -14.78 11.18
C VAL A 366 7.32 -15.82 12.22
N SER A 367 8.29 -16.64 12.68
CA SER A 367 8.08 -17.51 13.83
C SER A 367 8.59 -16.81 15.08
N CYS A 368 7.73 -16.58 16.07
CA CYS A 368 8.01 -15.70 17.21
C CYS A 368 7.29 -16.16 18.48
N HIS A 369 7.58 -15.51 19.61
CA HIS A 369 6.85 -15.72 20.86
C HIS A 369 5.34 -15.45 20.68
N PRO A 370 4.43 -16.25 21.26
CA PRO A 370 2.97 -16.14 21.03
C PRO A 370 2.31 -14.82 21.46
N ALA A 371 3.01 -14.03 22.28
CA ALA A 371 2.55 -12.70 22.67
C ALA A 371 2.66 -11.65 21.55
N TYR A 372 3.46 -11.89 20.51
CA TYR A 372 3.87 -10.83 19.57
C TYR A 372 2.71 -10.21 18.78
N ASP A 373 1.83 -11.04 18.21
CA ASP A 373 0.66 -10.55 17.46
C ASP A 373 -0.45 -10.05 18.39
N LEU A 374 -0.52 -10.57 19.62
CA LEU A 374 -1.47 -10.07 20.62
C LEU A 374 -1.11 -8.64 21.03
N VAL A 375 0.18 -8.36 21.26
CA VAL A 375 0.70 -6.99 21.43
C VAL A 375 0.38 -6.14 20.20
N SER A 376 0.64 -6.65 18.99
CA SER A 376 0.36 -5.92 17.74
C SER A 376 -1.09 -5.44 17.65
N ALA A 377 -2.04 -6.29 18.06
CA ALA A 377 -3.46 -5.97 18.00
C ALA A 377 -3.92 -5.06 19.15
N LEU A 378 -3.43 -5.28 20.37
CA LEU A 378 -3.94 -4.62 21.58
C LEU A 378 -3.19 -3.33 21.94
N GLN A 379 -1.95 -3.17 21.47
CA GLN A 379 -1.15 -1.95 21.64
C GLN A 379 -0.97 -1.21 20.31
N ASP A 380 -2.04 -1.14 19.50
CA ASP A 380 -2.01 -0.53 18.19
C ASP A 380 -1.62 0.97 18.27
N ALA A 381 -0.50 1.34 17.64
CA ALA A 381 -0.01 2.71 17.59
C ALA A 381 -0.99 3.72 16.95
N ARG A 382 -2.00 3.24 16.20
CA ARG A 382 -2.96 4.07 15.47
C ARG A 382 -4.28 4.24 16.21
N ARG A 383 -4.57 3.40 17.21
CA ARG A 383 -5.86 3.37 17.90
C ARG A 383 -5.71 3.30 19.42
N ASP A 384 -6.68 3.83 20.15
CA ASP A 384 -6.70 3.73 21.60
C ASP A 384 -7.55 2.51 22.02
N VAL A 385 -6.88 1.40 22.34
CA VAL A 385 -7.54 0.20 22.86
C VAL A 385 -7.71 0.37 24.37
N ALA A 386 -8.96 0.30 24.83
CA ALA A 386 -9.27 0.47 26.25
C ALA A 386 -8.51 -0.58 27.09
N PRO A 387 -7.88 -0.20 28.22
CA PRO A 387 -7.10 -1.13 29.05
C PRO A 387 -7.87 -2.37 29.52
N GLN A 388 -9.19 -2.24 29.73
CA GLN A 388 -10.03 -3.38 30.08
C GLN A 388 -10.16 -4.39 28.93
N ILE A 389 -10.28 -3.92 27.68
CA ILE A 389 -10.34 -4.80 26.50
C ILE A 389 -9.02 -5.55 26.36
N GLU A 390 -7.89 -4.87 26.53
CA GLU A 390 -6.56 -5.51 26.52
C GLU A 390 -6.46 -6.59 27.61
N ALA A 391 -6.86 -6.27 28.84
CA ALA A 391 -6.84 -7.21 29.96
C ALA A 391 -7.75 -8.44 29.72
N ASP A 392 -8.96 -8.22 29.19
CA ASP A 392 -9.91 -9.29 28.89
C ASP A 392 -9.40 -10.21 27.78
N CYS A 393 -8.76 -9.65 26.74
CA CYS A 393 -8.17 -10.40 25.64
C CYS A 393 -6.97 -11.23 26.11
N ILE A 394 -6.10 -10.68 26.95
CA ILE A 394 -4.99 -11.43 27.56
C ILE A 394 -5.54 -12.59 28.41
N ALA A 395 -6.53 -12.33 29.26
CA ALA A 395 -7.15 -13.37 30.09
C ALA A 395 -7.78 -14.49 29.24
N ARG A 396 -8.49 -14.11 28.17
CA ARG A 396 -9.07 -15.05 27.21
C ARG A 396 -8.02 -15.92 26.54
N TYR A 397 -6.93 -15.30 26.08
CA TYR A 397 -5.82 -16.01 25.42
C TYR A 397 -5.15 -17.01 26.38
N LEU A 398 -4.86 -16.60 27.61
CA LEU A 398 -4.27 -17.47 28.64
C LEU A 398 -5.20 -18.64 28.97
N ALA A 399 -6.50 -18.40 29.14
CA ALA A 399 -7.48 -19.45 29.40
C ALA A 399 -7.55 -20.50 28.27
N ALA A 400 -7.37 -20.08 27.02
CA ALA A 400 -7.45 -20.97 25.87
C ALA A 400 -6.15 -21.73 25.55
N THR A 401 -5.01 -21.23 26.03
CA THR A 401 -3.67 -21.79 25.75
C THR A 401 -3.03 -22.49 26.94
N GLY A 402 -3.44 -22.16 28.17
CA GLY A 402 -2.89 -22.73 29.40
C GLY A 402 -1.48 -22.21 29.74
N LEU A 403 -1.01 -21.14 29.09
CA LEU A 403 0.28 -20.52 29.40
C LEU A 403 0.28 -19.94 30.81
N GLU A 404 1.45 -19.96 31.46
CA GLU A 404 1.64 -19.37 32.79
C GLU A 404 1.53 -17.83 32.69
N ALA A 405 0.68 -17.25 33.54
CA ALA A 405 0.24 -15.87 33.39
C ALA A 405 1.36 -14.85 33.65
N ASP A 406 2.18 -15.05 34.69
CA ASP A 406 3.22 -14.10 35.06
C ASP A 406 4.35 -14.09 34.03
N ARG A 407 4.77 -15.28 33.55
CA ARG A 407 5.75 -15.41 32.46
C ARG A 407 5.24 -14.80 31.16
N PHE A 408 3.98 -15.08 30.79
CA PHE A 408 3.41 -14.51 29.58
C PHE A 408 3.35 -12.97 29.66
N ARG A 409 2.98 -12.39 30.80
CA ARG A 409 2.94 -10.92 30.98
C ARG A 409 4.32 -10.28 30.88
N ALA A 410 5.36 -10.93 31.41
CA ALA A 410 6.73 -10.46 31.26
C ALA A 410 7.19 -10.48 29.79
N ALA A 411 6.90 -11.58 29.07
CA ALA A 411 7.20 -11.69 27.65
C ALA A 411 6.36 -10.70 26.80
N TYR A 412 5.08 -10.51 27.12
CA TYR A 412 4.19 -9.55 26.47
C TYR A 412 4.74 -8.12 26.59
N ALA A 413 5.16 -7.71 27.78
CA ALA A 413 5.82 -6.41 27.98
C ALA A 413 7.12 -6.30 27.16
N LEU A 414 7.95 -7.35 27.12
CA LEU A 414 9.18 -7.35 26.31
C LEU A 414 8.87 -7.17 24.81
N MET A 415 7.90 -7.90 24.28
CA MET A 415 7.48 -7.80 22.88
C MET A 415 6.92 -6.41 22.55
N GLY A 416 6.10 -5.84 23.45
CA GLY A 416 5.62 -4.46 23.37
C GLY A 416 6.76 -3.45 23.31
N ALA A 417 7.69 -3.52 24.25
CA ALA A 417 8.84 -2.62 24.29
C ALA A 417 9.71 -2.75 23.03
N GLN A 418 10.01 -3.98 22.58
CA GLN A 418 10.78 -4.25 21.37
C GLN A 418 10.12 -3.65 20.12
N ARG A 419 8.82 -3.89 19.94
CA ARG A 419 8.05 -3.37 18.79
C ARG A 419 8.00 -1.85 18.79
N ASN A 420 7.67 -1.25 19.93
CA ASN A 420 7.56 0.20 20.04
C ASN A 420 8.91 0.91 19.81
N LEU A 421 10.02 0.37 20.34
CA LEU A 421 11.38 0.86 20.04
C LEU A 421 11.67 0.81 18.54
N ARG A 422 11.42 -0.34 17.90
CA ARG A 422 11.61 -0.52 16.45
C ARG A 422 10.78 0.50 15.65
N ILE A 423 9.50 0.69 15.99
CA ILE A 423 8.60 1.64 15.31
C ILE A 423 9.12 3.07 15.43
N ILE A 424 9.56 3.50 16.61
CA ILE A 424 10.14 4.84 16.81
C ILE A 424 11.36 5.04 15.90
N GLY A 425 12.27 4.08 15.87
CA GLY A 425 13.43 4.12 14.97
C GLY A 425 13.04 4.21 13.49
N ILE A 426 12.04 3.43 13.05
CA ILE A 426 11.50 3.47 11.68
C ILE A 426 10.92 4.85 11.37
N PHE A 427 10.08 5.41 12.24
CA PHE A 427 9.46 6.72 12.01
C PHE A 427 10.49 7.84 11.95
N THR A 428 11.52 7.82 12.80
CA THR A 428 12.62 8.79 12.71
C THR A 428 13.37 8.63 11.39
N ARG A 429 13.73 7.41 10.98
CA ARG A 429 14.38 7.16 9.69
C ARG A 429 13.54 7.64 8.50
N LEU A 430 12.24 7.35 8.49
CA LEU A 430 11.33 7.77 7.42
C LEU A 430 11.25 9.30 7.29
N CYS A 431 11.28 10.04 8.40
CA CYS A 431 11.39 11.49 8.35
C CYS A 431 12.76 11.94 7.82
N LEU A 432 13.85 11.49 8.45
CA LEU A 432 15.20 12.03 8.19
C LEU A 432 15.75 11.63 6.81
N ARG A 433 15.54 10.38 6.39
CA ARG A 433 16.08 9.84 5.15
C ARG A 433 15.09 9.99 3.98
N ASP A 434 13.81 9.73 4.25
CA ASP A 434 12.79 9.52 3.21
C ASP A 434 11.80 10.68 3.08
N GLY A 435 11.94 11.75 3.87
CA GLY A 435 11.10 12.96 3.76
C GLY A 435 9.63 12.75 4.13
N LYS A 436 9.32 11.79 5.02
CA LYS A 436 7.94 11.46 5.43
C LYS A 436 7.65 11.91 6.87
N PRO A 437 7.44 13.22 7.14
CA PRO A 437 7.27 13.75 8.50
C PRO A 437 5.96 13.30 9.19
N ARG A 438 4.92 12.93 8.42
CA ARG A 438 3.60 12.55 8.95
C ARG A 438 3.65 11.41 9.97
N TYR A 439 4.63 10.51 9.88
CA TYR A 439 4.77 9.39 10.81
C TYR A 439 5.17 9.82 12.23
N LEU A 440 5.75 11.01 12.39
CA LEU A 440 6.11 11.54 13.71
C LEU A 440 4.88 11.81 14.58
N ASP A 441 3.72 12.04 13.97
CA ASP A 441 2.48 12.36 14.68
C ASP A 441 1.96 11.16 15.51
N PHE A 442 2.39 9.93 15.18
CA PHE A 442 2.09 8.73 15.94
C PHE A 442 3.05 8.48 17.12
N MET A 443 4.22 9.13 17.14
CA MET A 443 5.27 8.87 18.14
C MET A 443 4.83 9.03 19.60
N PRO A 444 4.02 10.04 19.99
CA PRO A 444 3.58 10.16 21.38
C PRO A 444 2.83 8.92 21.88
N ARG A 445 2.00 8.32 21.03
CA ARG A 445 1.24 7.10 21.39
C ARG A 445 2.15 5.89 21.47
N VAL A 446 3.04 5.72 20.49
CA VAL A 446 4.04 4.62 20.50
C VAL A 446 4.90 4.69 21.76
N TRP A 447 5.34 5.90 22.15
CA TRP A 447 6.10 6.11 23.39
C TRP A 447 5.27 5.85 24.64
N GLY A 448 3.99 6.21 24.64
CA GLY A 448 3.07 5.89 25.73
C GLY A 448 2.92 4.37 25.94
N CYS A 449 2.84 3.60 24.86
CA CYS A 449 2.82 2.13 24.93
C CYS A 449 4.14 1.59 25.46
N LEU A 450 5.27 2.05 24.91
CA LEU A 450 6.61 1.71 25.41
C LEU A 450 6.76 1.99 26.91
N ALA A 451 6.31 3.16 27.38
CA ALA A 451 6.39 3.52 28.80
C ALA A 451 5.56 2.60 29.70
N ARG A 452 4.38 2.14 29.25
CA ARG A 452 3.59 1.13 29.98
C ARG A 452 4.32 -0.21 30.05
N ASP A 453 4.88 -0.68 28.94
CA ASP A 453 5.63 -1.95 28.92
C ASP A 453 6.85 -1.91 29.84
N LEU A 454 7.62 -0.81 29.79
CA LEU A 454 8.80 -0.59 30.62
C LEU A 454 8.49 -0.46 32.12
N ALA A 455 7.24 -0.26 32.50
CA ALA A 455 6.82 -0.30 33.91
C ALA A 455 6.82 -1.73 34.48
N HIS A 456 6.88 -2.76 33.63
CA HIS A 456 6.99 -4.14 34.09
C HIS A 456 8.35 -4.39 34.77
N PRO A 457 8.40 -4.97 36.00
CA PRO A 457 9.65 -5.11 36.75
C PRO A 457 10.77 -5.86 36.02
N ALA A 458 10.41 -6.87 35.21
CA ALA A 458 11.38 -7.64 34.41
C ALA A 458 12.14 -6.79 33.38
N LEU A 459 11.63 -5.61 33.00
CA LEU A 459 12.25 -4.71 32.04
C LEU A 459 13.02 -3.56 32.69
N ALA A 460 13.22 -3.57 34.02
CA ALA A 460 13.90 -2.49 34.73
C ALA A 460 15.27 -2.08 34.12
N PRO A 461 16.15 -3.01 33.66
CA PRO A 461 17.39 -2.62 33.00
C PRO A 461 17.16 -1.85 31.69
N LEU A 462 16.13 -2.20 30.92
CA LEU A 462 15.79 -1.53 29.66
C LEU A 462 15.16 -0.16 29.94
N ALA A 463 14.28 -0.10 30.96
CA ALA A 463 13.64 1.13 31.40
C ALA A 463 14.66 2.19 31.80
N ALA A 464 15.72 1.81 32.52
CA ALA A 464 16.78 2.72 32.95
C ALA A 464 17.46 3.44 31.76
N ILE A 465 17.71 2.73 30.66
CA ILE A 465 18.33 3.32 29.46
C ILE A 465 17.33 4.24 28.76
N VAL A 466 16.10 3.78 28.53
CA VAL A 466 15.09 4.54 27.79
C VAL A 466 14.67 5.81 28.53
N GLN A 467 14.58 5.79 29.87
CA GLN A 467 14.22 6.95 30.67
C GLN A 467 15.27 8.07 30.64
N ALA A 468 16.53 7.76 30.30
CA ALA A 468 17.57 8.77 30.11
C ALA A 468 17.46 9.51 28.76
N LEU A 469 16.59 9.05 27.85
CA LEU A 469 16.38 9.64 26.53
C LEU A 469 15.21 10.64 26.53
N PRO A 470 15.24 11.67 25.66
CA PRO A 470 14.12 12.58 25.51
C PRO A 470 12.87 11.84 25.01
N ALA A 471 11.75 11.99 25.71
CA ALA A 471 10.45 11.53 25.21
C ALA A 471 10.00 12.39 24.02
N PRO A 472 9.25 11.84 23.04
CA PRO A 472 8.82 12.54 21.83
C PRO A 472 7.61 13.44 22.13
N GLY A 473 7.81 14.44 22.99
CA GLY A 473 6.85 15.53 23.19
C GLY A 473 6.87 16.53 22.02
N PRO A 474 5.96 17.53 21.99
CA PRO A 474 5.83 18.46 20.87
C PRO A 474 7.15 19.13 20.44
N ALA A 475 7.98 19.53 21.40
CA ALA A 475 9.28 20.16 21.11
C ALA A 475 10.30 19.20 20.48
N VAL A 476 10.32 17.93 20.91
CA VAL A 476 11.22 16.90 20.37
C VAL A 476 10.75 16.48 18.98
N ILE A 477 9.45 16.29 18.77
CA ILE A 477 8.88 16.00 17.45
C ILE A 477 9.22 17.11 16.46
N GLU A 478 9.01 18.37 16.84
CA GLU A 478 9.31 19.51 15.97
C GLU A 478 10.80 19.62 15.68
N ARG A 479 11.67 19.32 16.66
CA ARG A 479 13.11 19.20 16.45
C ARG A 479 13.44 18.15 15.38
N ILE A 480 12.84 16.96 15.45
CA ILE A 480 13.05 15.90 14.46
C ILE A 480 12.50 16.34 13.10
N ARG A 481 11.32 16.95 13.07
CA ARG A 481 10.65 17.42 11.84
C ARG A 481 11.51 18.42 11.06
N ARG A 482 12.19 19.34 11.74
CA ARG A 482 13.11 20.31 11.12
C ARG A 482 14.36 19.69 10.48
N GLN A 483 14.66 18.44 10.83
CA GLN A 483 15.76 17.67 10.24
C GLN A 483 15.27 16.75 9.12
N CYS A 484 13.95 16.64 8.85
CA CYS A 484 13.47 15.80 7.76
C CYS A 484 14.04 16.30 6.42
N ARG A 485 14.39 15.36 5.55
CA ARG A 485 14.77 15.69 4.17
C ARG A 485 13.61 16.42 3.48
N PRO A 486 13.89 17.51 2.73
CA PRO A 486 12.86 18.24 1.99
C PRO A 486 12.18 17.38 0.91
#